data_AF-A0A9E2UIB2-F1
#
_entry.id   AF-A0A9E2UIB2-F1
#
_cell.length_a   1.000
_cell.length_b   1.000
_cell.length_c   1.000
_cell.angle_alpha   90.00
_cell.angle_beta   90.00
_cell.angle_gamma   90.00
#
_symmetry.space_group_name_H-M   'P 1'
#
loop_
_entity.id
_entity.type
_entity.pdbx_description
1 polymer ?
#
loop_
_entity_poly.entity_id
_entity_poly.type
_entity_poly.pdbx_seq_one_letter_code
_entity_poly.pdbx_strand_id
1 'polypeptide(L)'
;MKSVSRQLNRIRRKVYRETPVATGETGRATALTMWRIVTKKGFRAWCYEFGFSGSLTHTVTIVDADDVLLIHDAFFNLTYRLGFHAVLDALRDGRPVPAKAEIRDRKIYVMDPALEPAGNVRWLEANAEREFAPVGDRRRFEVLWNDQAFAAISPGVEAAYRELEARGFPRDLQFLMLQAVEMFDGEKSHRDIGEMPVLGGRDLQSPLAALRVAATRANRELASERERGAERDAIILRLEGERDAAKSSHAEVAAEAKRLGNQIVQLRAALDDENARFVAEREAMQQALTEASAQARAYDAEIAAAISELSRVRAEWNAERRAWESDLAELRASAGLWIGQSSDALRTAMSERDAAIGGREKAIADRDRARAELSARLEAWDNSPWRRLRAVVWRALSKRP
;
A
#
# COMPACT_ATOMS: atom_id res chain seq x y z
N MET A 1 45.90 -25.19 68.53
CA MET A 1 45.52 -24.42 67.31
C MET A 1 46.35 -23.15 67.03
N LYS A 2 46.17 -22.00 67.73
CA LYS A 2 46.91 -20.74 67.37
C LYS A 2 48.44 -20.88 67.47
N SER A 3 48.95 -21.78 68.32
CA SER A 3 50.39 -22.03 68.50
C SER A 3 51.04 -22.74 67.30
N VAL A 4 50.43 -23.85 66.85
CA VAL A 4 50.95 -24.69 65.76
C VAL A 4 50.95 -23.97 64.42
N SER A 5 49.84 -23.31 64.05
CA SER A 5 49.77 -22.49 62.83
C SER A 5 50.80 -21.35 62.85
N ARG A 6 51.04 -20.70 64.01
CA ARG A 6 52.09 -19.67 64.12
C ARG A 6 53.50 -20.24 63.97
N GLN A 7 53.77 -21.41 64.53
CA GLN A 7 55.06 -22.08 64.42
C GLN A 7 55.35 -22.52 62.99
N LEU A 8 54.37 -23.10 62.31
CA LEU A 8 54.47 -23.50 60.89
C LEU A 8 54.61 -22.29 59.98
N ASN A 9 53.87 -21.20 60.22
CA ASN A 9 54.06 -19.94 59.51
C ASN A 9 55.46 -19.34 59.72
N ARG A 10 56.05 -19.50 60.92
CA ARG A 10 57.44 -19.06 61.19
C ARG A 10 58.45 -19.91 60.43
N ILE A 11 58.24 -21.23 60.37
CA ILE A 11 59.08 -22.16 59.59
C ILE A 11 58.98 -21.80 58.11
N ARG A 12 57.77 -21.64 57.58
CA ARG A 12 57.49 -21.25 56.20
C ARG A 12 58.25 -19.98 55.79
N ARG A 13 58.14 -18.92 56.60
CA ARG A 13 58.88 -17.66 56.35
C ARG A 13 60.39 -17.86 56.29
N LYS A 14 60.92 -18.80 57.09
CA LYS A 14 62.34 -19.13 57.05
C LYS A 14 62.68 -19.82 55.73
N VAL A 15 61.90 -20.83 55.32
CA VAL A 15 62.10 -21.55 54.06
C VAL A 15 62.06 -20.61 52.86
N TYR A 16 61.05 -19.77 52.74
CA TYR A 16 60.94 -18.85 51.59
C TYR A 16 62.00 -17.74 51.58
N ARG A 17 62.58 -17.37 52.73
CA ARG A 17 63.76 -16.49 52.75
C ARG A 17 65.01 -17.19 52.22
N GLU A 18 65.13 -18.48 52.47
CA GLU A 18 66.26 -19.31 52.03
C GLU A 18 66.09 -19.83 50.59
N THR A 19 64.86 -19.85 50.07
CA THR A 19 64.49 -20.27 48.70
C THR A 19 63.57 -19.24 48.04
N PRO A 20 64.08 -18.05 47.66
CA PRO A 20 63.25 -16.94 47.17
C PRO A 20 62.81 -17.06 45.71
N VAL A 21 63.24 -18.11 44.99
CA VAL A 21 63.02 -18.28 43.56
C VAL A 21 62.09 -19.47 43.32
N ALA A 22 60.94 -19.21 42.70
CA ALA A 22 60.12 -20.23 42.06
C ALA A 22 60.41 -20.21 40.56
N THR A 23 60.76 -21.36 39.97
CA THR A 23 60.77 -21.58 38.52
C THR A 23 59.74 -22.66 38.17
N GLY A 24 59.18 -22.64 36.95
CA GLY A 24 58.15 -23.59 36.50
C GLY A 24 58.51 -25.08 36.67
N GLU A 25 59.79 -25.44 36.63
CA GLU A 25 60.28 -26.83 36.80
C GLU A 25 60.50 -27.25 38.27
N THR A 26 60.31 -26.36 39.25
CA THR A 26 60.77 -26.57 40.66
C THR A 26 59.68 -26.91 41.68
N GLY A 27 58.43 -27.15 41.27
CA GLY A 27 57.34 -27.47 42.21
C GLY A 27 57.69 -28.60 43.18
N ARG A 28 58.26 -29.69 42.66
CA ARG A 28 58.73 -30.83 43.46
C ARG A 28 59.91 -30.47 44.39
N ALA A 29 60.85 -29.63 43.94
CA ALA A 29 62.01 -29.24 44.74
C ALA A 29 61.63 -28.35 45.94
N THR A 30 60.70 -27.42 45.74
CA THR A 30 60.18 -26.55 46.80
C THR A 30 59.38 -27.36 47.82
N ALA A 31 58.49 -28.25 47.36
CA ALA A 31 57.74 -29.15 48.22
C ALA A 31 58.69 -30.03 49.07
N LEU A 32 59.68 -30.69 48.44
CA LEU A 32 60.66 -31.52 49.14
C LEU A 32 61.47 -30.75 50.18
N THR A 33 61.87 -29.51 49.87
CA THR A 33 62.62 -28.65 50.81
C THR A 33 61.76 -28.28 52.02
N MET A 34 60.51 -27.88 51.78
CA MET A 34 59.54 -27.56 52.83
C MET A 34 59.26 -28.78 53.72
N TRP A 35 59.07 -29.95 53.10
CA TRP A 35 58.88 -31.22 53.78
C TRP A 35 60.04 -31.52 54.73
N ARG A 36 61.30 -31.52 54.24
CA ARG A 36 62.50 -31.77 55.07
C ARG A 36 62.57 -30.87 56.30
N ILE A 37 62.29 -29.58 56.13
CA ILE A 37 62.40 -28.58 57.20
C ILE A 37 61.28 -28.77 58.23
N VAL A 38 60.05 -29.03 57.78
CA VAL A 38 58.89 -29.26 58.66
C VAL A 38 59.04 -30.57 59.44
N THR A 39 59.48 -31.65 58.79
CA THR A 39 59.77 -32.94 59.44
C THR A 39 60.90 -32.82 60.46
N LYS A 40 61.99 -32.10 60.15
CA LYS A 40 63.09 -31.83 61.12
C LYS A 40 62.60 -31.07 62.36
N LYS A 41 61.46 -30.39 62.29
CA LYS A 41 60.82 -29.69 63.41
C LYS A 41 59.81 -30.56 64.17
N GLY A 42 59.69 -31.84 63.82
CA GLY A 42 58.87 -32.84 64.51
C GLY A 42 57.42 -32.93 64.00
N PHE A 43 57.10 -32.29 62.88
CA PHE A 43 55.76 -32.35 62.29
C PHE A 43 55.62 -33.54 61.34
N ARG A 44 54.41 -34.10 61.26
CA ARG A 44 54.05 -35.13 60.29
C ARG A 44 53.75 -34.46 58.94
N ALA A 45 54.62 -34.69 57.96
CA ALA A 45 54.52 -34.07 56.64
C ALA A 45 54.89 -35.05 55.54
N TRP A 46 54.37 -34.80 54.33
CA TRP A 46 54.65 -35.58 53.13
C TRP A 46 54.63 -34.69 51.90
N CYS A 47 55.30 -35.12 50.83
CA CYS A 47 55.07 -34.55 49.51
C CYS A 47 53.96 -35.35 48.81
N TYR A 48 52.91 -34.66 48.39
CA TYR A 48 51.71 -35.21 47.77
C TYR A 48 51.57 -34.68 46.34
N GLU A 49 51.66 -35.57 45.36
CA GLU A 49 51.42 -35.27 43.95
C GLU A 49 50.01 -35.70 43.57
N PHE A 50 49.22 -34.78 43.03
CA PHE A 50 47.82 -35.00 42.70
C PHE A 50 47.43 -34.33 41.37
N GLY A 51 46.34 -34.79 40.78
CA GLY A 51 45.80 -34.35 39.50
C GLY A 51 45.66 -35.51 38.50
N PHE A 52 45.66 -35.19 37.21
CA PHE A 52 45.55 -36.16 36.12
C PHE A 52 46.86 -36.24 35.36
N SER A 53 47.50 -37.41 35.34
CA SER A 53 48.84 -37.62 34.76
C SER A 53 48.99 -37.25 33.28
N GLY A 54 47.89 -37.05 32.54
CA GLY A 54 47.90 -36.60 31.14
C GLY A 54 47.48 -35.14 30.92
N SER A 55 46.98 -34.46 31.96
CA SER A 55 46.45 -33.09 31.84
C SER A 55 47.19 -32.14 32.76
N LEU A 56 47.19 -32.41 34.07
CA LEU A 56 47.85 -31.58 35.06
C LEU A 56 48.16 -32.41 36.30
N THR A 57 49.42 -32.48 36.69
CA THR A 57 49.82 -32.93 38.03
C THR A 57 50.48 -31.80 38.78
N HIS A 58 50.32 -31.81 40.10
CA HIS A 58 50.90 -30.80 40.96
C HIS A 58 51.37 -31.41 42.28
N THR A 59 52.59 -31.05 42.70
CA THR A 59 53.20 -31.56 43.93
C THR A 59 53.15 -30.49 45.01
N VAL A 60 52.55 -30.81 46.15
CA VAL A 60 52.49 -29.95 47.33
C VAL A 60 53.10 -30.66 48.54
N THR A 61 53.47 -29.90 49.56
CA THR A 61 53.74 -30.46 50.88
C THR A 61 52.49 -30.38 51.72
N ILE A 62 51.99 -31.53 52.17
CA ILE A 62 50.90 -31.60 53.13
C ILE A 62 51.48 -31.79 54.53
N VAL A 63 50.95 -31.05 55.49
CA VAL A 63 51.29 -31.17 56.91
C VAL A 63 49.98 -31.38 57.66
N ASP A 64 49.88 -32.49 58.38
CA ASP A 64 48.70 -32.80 59.20
C ASP A 64 49.10 -32.68 60.67
N ALA A 65 48.50 -31.71 61.37
CA ALA A 65 48.79 -31.44 62.77
C ALA A 65 47.51 -30.98 63.50
N ASP A 66 47.14 -31.67 64.57
CA ASP A 66 45.99 -31.35 65.43
C ASP A 66 44.68 -31.08 64.66
N ASP A 67 44.29 -31.98 63.74
CA ASP A 67 43.09 -31.85 62.88
C ASP A 67 43.09 -30.60 61.99
N VAL A 68 44.28 -30.10 61.64
CA VAL A 68 44.48 -29.01 60.70
C VAL A 68 45.37 -29.50 59.58
N LEU A 69 44.80 -29.57 58.38
CA LEU A 69 45.56 -29.77 57.15
C LEU A 69 46.13 -28.43 56.68
N LEU A 70 47.43 -28.44 56.48
CA LEU A 70 48.15 -27.37 55.83
C LEU A 70 48.71 -27.88 54.50
N ILE A 71 48.48 -27.11 53.45
CA ILE A 71 49.04 -27.37 52.12
C ILE A 71 50.00 -26.23 51.79
N HIS A 72 51.22 -26.59 51.43
CA HIS A 72 52.31 -25.67 51.14
C HIS A 72 53.01 -26.01 49.83
N ASP A 73 53.06 -25.06 48.91
CA ASP A 73 53.97 -25.08 47.76
C ASP A 73 54.27 -23.64 47.24
N ALA A 74 54.76 -23.48 46.01
CA ALA A 74 54.91 -22.21 45.33
C ALA A 74 53.58 -21.40 45.20
N PHE A 75 52.45 -22.05 44.93
CA PHE A 75 51.13 -21.47 44.64
C PHE A 75 50.13 -21.57 45.78
N PHE A 76 50.11 -22.71 46.47
CA PHE A 76 49.12 -23.03 47.48
C PHE A 76 49.69 -22.85 48.87
N ASN A 77 49.07 -21.97 49.65
CA ASN A 77 49.31 -21.79 51.08
C ASN A 77 47.98 -21.84 51.81
N LEU A 78 47.42 -23.04 51.87
CA LEU A 78 46.06 -23.28 52.30
C LEU A 78 46.07 -23.88 53.71
N THR A 79 45.22 -23.34 54.57
CA THR A 79 44.93 -23.92 55.89
C THR A 79 43.48 -24.36 55.94
N TYR A 80 43.25 -25.66 56.09
CA TYR A 80 41.93 -26.22 56.34
C TYR A 80 41.77 -26.45 57.83
N ARG A 81 40.59 -26.13 58.38
CA ARG A 81 40.26 -26.41 59.80
C ARG A 81 39.80 -27.86 60.02
N LEU A 82 40.27 -28.75 59.17
CA LEU A 82 39.98 -30.18 59.15
C LEU A 82 41.29 -30.91 58.86
N GLY A 83 41.49 -32.09 59.45
CA GLY A 83 42.61 -32.97 59.13
C GLY A 83 42.51 -33.51 57.71
N PHE A 84 43.59 -34.10 57.18
CA PHE A 84 43.70 -34.47 55.77
C PHE A 84 42.54 -35.37 55.30
N HIS A 85 42.21 -36.38 56.10
CA HIS A 85 41.14 -37.33 55.81
C HIS A 85 39.76 -36.68 55.74
N ALA A 86 39.44 -35.79 56.68
CA ALA A 86 38.15 -35.11 56.71
C ALA A 86 37.98 -34.15 55.52
N VAL A 87 39.07 -33.56 55.04
CA VAL A 87 39.06 -32.78 53.79
C VAL A 87 38.74 -33.68 52.59
N LEU A 88 39.42 -34.83 52.46
CA LEU A 88 39.14 -35.76 51.37
C LEU A 88 37.70 -36.29 51.41
N ASP A 89 37.16 -36.59 52.58
CA ASP A 89 35.79 -37.11 52.72
C ASP A 89 34.76 -36.04 52.34
N ALA A 90 34.95 -34.78 52.75
CA ALA A 90 34.09 -33.68 52.30
C ALA A 90 34.16 -33.46 50.78
N LEU A 91 35.36 -33.52 50.18
CA LEU A 91 35.53 -33.40 48.74
C LEU A 91 34.89 -34.59 47.99
N ARG A 92 34.97 -35.81 48.52
CA ARG A 92 34.25 -36.98 47.97
C ARG A 92 32.73 -36.82 48.03
N ASP A 93 32.24 -36.15 49.06
CA ASP A 93 30.85 -35.74 49.19
C ASP A 93 30.49 -34.59 48.24
N GLY A 94 31.39 -34.16 47.35
CA GLY A 94 31.22 -33.04 46.42
C GLY A 94 31.13 -31.68 47.11
N ARG A 95 31.53 -31.60 48.38
CA ARG A 95 31.48 -30.38 49.17
C ARG A 95 32.85 -29.71 49.11
N PRO A 96 32.99 -28.53 48.47
CA PRO A 96 34.23 -27.78 48.56
C PRO A 96 34.48 -27.44 50.02
N VAL A 97 35.75 -27.52 50.45
CA VAL A 97 36.10 -27.26 51.83
C VAL A 97 36.66 -25.84 51.93
N PRO A 98 36.09 -24.97 52.79
CA PRO A 98 36.60 -23.63 52.92
C PRO A 98 38.03 -23.66 53.49
N ALA A 99 38.99 -23.34 52.63
CA ALA A 99 40.39 -23.16 53.00
C ALA A 99 40.64 -21.70 53.34
N LYS A 100 41.43 -21.43 54.38
CA LYS A 100 42.01 -20.11 54.58
C LYS A 100 43.28 -20.02 53.75
N ALA A 101 43.25 -19.24 52.68
CA ALA A 101 44.45 -18.87 51.93
C ALA A 101 45.26 -17.83 52.73
N GLU A 102 46.54 -18.11 52.97
CA GLU A 102 47.45 -17.12 53.54
C GLU A 102 48.10 -16.28 52.42
N ILE A 103 47.33 -15.32 51.92
CA ILE A 103 47.68 -14.40 50.82
C ILE A 103 48.61 -13.30 51.36
N ARG A 104 49.89 -13.59 51.60
CA ARG A 104 50.85 -12.54 52.02
C ARG A 104 52.26 -12.66 51.45
N ASP A 105 52.63 -13.80 50.90
CA ASP A 105 54.01 -14.02 50.46
C ASP A 105 54.09 -13.73 48.96
N ARG A 106 54.27 -12.45 48.60
CA ARG A 106 54.70 -12.04 47.24
C ARG A 106 56.02 -12.74 46.93
N LYS A 107 56.13 -13.38 45.77
CA LYS A 107 57.36 -14.09 45.38
C LYS A 107 57.88 -13.55 44.07
N ILE A 108 59.20 -13.63 43.93
CA ILE A 108 59.89 -13.29 42.69
C ILE A 108 59.89 -14.53 41.81
N TYR A 109 59.12 -14.50 40.73
CA TYR A 109 59.23 -15.45 39.65
C TYR A 109 60.48 -15.16 38.84
N VAL A 110 61.31 -16.17 38.60
CA VAL A 110 62.43 -16.04 37.66
C VAL A 110 62.04 -16.81 36.40
N MET A 111 61.65 -16.05 35.38
CA MET A 111 61.16 -16.55 34.11
C MET A 111 62.33 -16.66 33.13
N ASP A 112 62.45 -17.80 32.46
CA ASP A 112 63.34 -17.97 31.31
C ASP A 112 62.51 -17.82 30.02
N PRO A 113 62.60 -16.69 29.30
CA PRO A 113 61.77 -16.45 28.12
C PRO A 113 61.93 -17.51 27.03
N ALA A 114 63.06 -18.23 27.00
CA ALA A 114 63.33 -19.27 26.02
C ALA A 114 62.55 -20.57 26.29
N LEU A 115 62.09 -20.79 27.52
CA LEU A 115 61.42 -22.04 27.94
C LEU A 115 59.94 -21.84 28.25
N GLU A 116 59.47 -20.61 28.32
CA GLU A 116 58.12 -20.29 28.81
C GLU A 116 57.11 -20.13 27.67
N PRO A 117 55.91 -20.75 27.77
CA PRO A 117 54.85 -20.54 26.80
C PRO A 117 54.49 -19.06 26.67
N ALA A 118 54.27 -18.59 25.43
CA ALA A 118 53.91 -17.19 25.16
C ALA A 118 52.64 -16.71 25.89
N GLY A 119 51.75 -17.63 26.29
CA GLY A 119 50.60 -17.33 27.15
C GLY A 119 51.03 -16.94 28.57
N ASN A 120 51.94 -17.70 29.17
CA ASN A 120 52.47 -17.46 30.51
C ASN A 120 53.20 -16.12 30.59
N VAL A 121 54.04 -15.83 29.58
CA VAL A 121 54.77 -14.56 29.49
C VAL A 121 53.80 -13.37 29.49
N ARG A 122 52.78 -13.40 28.64
CA ARG A 122 51.78 -12.32 28.56
C ARG A 122 50.97 -12.17 29.84
N TRP A 123 50.61 -13.28 30.48
CA TRP A 123 49.90 -13.23 31.75
C TRP A 123 50.76 -12.61 32.86
N LEU A 124 52.04 -12.99 32.94
CA LEU A 124 53.00 -12.42 33.90
C LEU A 124 53.19 -10.92 33.66
N GLU A 125 53.34 -10.48 32.42
CA GLU A 125 53.47 -9.04 32.10
C GLU A 125 52.23 -8.23 32.49
N ALA A 126 51.04 -8.82 32.35
CA ALA A 126 49.78 -8.15 32.67
C ALA A 126 49.43 -8.16 34.16
N ASN A 127 49.92 -9.14 34.93
CA ASN A 127 49.48 -9.39 36.31
C ASN A 127 50.61 -9.30 37.35
N ALA A 128 51.86 -9.18 36.93
CA ALA A 128 52.95 -8.87 37.83
C ALA A 128 52.77 -7.46 38.39
N GLU A 129 52.96 -7.32 39.70
CA GLU A 129 52.93 -6.02 40.35
C GLU A 129 54.17 -5.20 40.02
N ARG A 130 55.29 -5.89 39.76
CA ARG A 130 56.57 -5.28 39.44
C ARG A 130 57.46 -6.23 38.67
N GLU A 131 58.22 -5.70 37.72
CA GLU A 131 59.39 -6.38 37.15
C GLU A 131 60.69 -5.84 37.79
N PHE A 132 61.60 -6.74 38.16
CA PHE A 132 62.93 -6.41 38.67
C PHE A 132 63.98 -6.51 37.56
N ALA A 133 65.17 -5.94 37.83
CA ALA A 133 66.31 -6.09 36.94
C ALA A 133 66.59 -7.58 36.65
N PRO A 134 66.79 -7.96 35.37
CA PRO A 134 67.04 -9.33 34.99
C PRO A 134 68.35 -9.86 35.60
N VAL A 135 68.46 -11.19 35.71
CA VAL A 135 69.69 -11.87 36.15
C VAL A 135 70.14 -12.77 35.00
N GLY A 136 71.17 -12.35 34.28
CA GLY A 136 71.50 -12.93 32.97
C GLY A 136 70.33 -12.70 31.99
N ASP A 137 69.97 -13.74 31.25
CA ASP A 137 68.86 -13.70 30.27
C ASP A 137 67.48 -13.95 30.90
N ARG A 138 67.41 -14.09 32.23
CA ARG A 138 66.18 -14.42 32.96
C ARG A 138 65.51 -13.17 33.53
N ARG A 139 64.21 -13.03 33.23
CA ARG A 139 63.36 -11.94 33.71
C ARG A 139 62.82 -12.25 35.11
N ARG A 140 62.51 -11.22 35.89
CA ARG A 140 62.15 -11.36 37.30
C ARG A 140 60.89 -10.60 37.64
N PHE A 141 59.81 -11.29 38.01
CA PHE A 141 58.51 -10.69 38.26
C PHE A 141 58.06 -10.88 39.71
N GLU A 142 57.59 -9.83 40.36
CA GLU A 142 56.84 -9.90 41.62
C GLU A 142 55.37 -10.21 41.30
N VAL A 143 54.90 -11.39 41.70
CA VAL A 143 53.52 -11.84 41.43
C VAL A 143 52.88 -12.30 42.73
N LEU A 144 51.58 -12.03 42.84
CA LEU A 144 50.74 -12.65 43.85
C LEU A 144 50.39 -14.08 43.40
N TRP A 145 51.05 -15.06 44.00
CA TRP A 145 50.77 -16.47 43.71
C TRP A 145 49.51 -16.94 44.46
N ASN A 146 48.41 -17.01 43.74
CA ASN A 146 47.12 -17.55 44.18
C ASN A 146 46.62 -18.63 43.21
N ASP A 147 45.40 -19.13 43.46
CA ASP A 147 44.68 -20.08 42.61
C ASP A 147 44.51 -19.58 41.17
N GLN A 148 44.23 -18.29 40.97
CA GLN A 148 44.12 -17.67 39.65
C GLN A 148 45.47 -17.67 38.90
N ALA A 149 46.56 -17.33 39.59
CA ALA A 149 47.90 -17.38 39.03
C ALA A 149 48.26 -18.80 38.60
N PHE A 150 47.97 -19.79 39.46
CA PHE A 150 48.16 -21.20 39.14
C PHE A 150 47.36 -21.63 37.90
N ALA A 151 46.08 -21.26 37.83
CA ALA A 151 45.21 -21.57 36.69
C ALA A 151 45.68 -20.93 35.38
N ALA A 152 46.24 -19.72 35.45
CA ALA A 152 46.70 -19.01 34.27
C ALA A 152 48.03 -19.53 33.71
N ILE A 153 48.96 -19.95 34.58
CA ILE A 153 50.29 -20.37 34.14
C ILE A 153 50.44 -21.88 33.97
N SER A 154 49.43 -22.66 34.36
CA SER A 154 49.38 -24.11 34.18
C SER A 154 48.53 -24.46 32.95
N PRO A 155 49.13 -24.72 31.77
CA PRO A 155 48.40 -24.94 30.51
C PRO A 155 47.43 -26.14 30.55
N GLY A 156 47.61 -27.05 31.51
CA GLY A 156 46.76 -28.22 31.73
C GLY A 156 45.51 -28.00 32.59
N VAL A 157 45.32 -26.83 33.21
CA VAL A 157 44.25 -26.61 34.20
C VAL A 157 42.86 -26.78 33.59
N GLU A 158 42.65 -26.29 32.37
CA GLU A 158 41.36 -26.37 31.70
C GLU A 158 41.00 -27.80 31.29
N ALA A 159 41.98 -28.57 30.85
CA ALA A 159 41.80 -29.99 30.59
C ALA A 159 41.44 -30.73 31.89
N ALA A 160 42.15 -30.43 32.98
CA ALA A 160 41.86 -30.99 34.30
C ALA A 160 40.46 -30.60 34.82
N TYR A 161 39.99 -29.38 34.59
CA TYR A 161 38.62 -28.99 34.94
C TYR A 161 37.57 -29.74 34.13
N ARG A 162 37.78 -29.93 32.83
CA ARG A 162 36.86 -30.74 32.01
C ARG A 162 36.82 -32.18 32.49
N GLU A 163 37.96 -32.73 32.91
CA GLU A 163 38.03 -34.07 33.49
C GLU A 163 37.31 -34.16 34.85
N LEU A 164 37.42 -33.13 35.70
CA LEU A 164 36.65 -33.04 36.94
C LEU A 164 35.15 -32.99 36.67
N GLU A 165 34.71 -32.15 35.73
CA GLU A 165 33.30 -32.03 35.34
C GLU A 165 32.76 -33.34 34.76
N ALA A 166 33.55 -34.02 33.92
CA ALA A 166 33.20 -35.32 33.37
C ALA A 166 33.01 -36.39 34.47
N ARG A 167 33.73 -36.26 35.59
CA ARG A 167 33.60 -37.11 36.78
C ARG A 167 32.56 -36.61 37.79
N GLY A 168 31.88 -35.50 37.51
CA GLY A 168 30.80 -34.95 38.34
C GLY A 168 31.25 -34.04 39.47
N PHE A 169 32.51 -33.58 39.45
CA PHE A 169 33.02 -32.63 40.42
C PHE A 169 32.93 -31.19 39.89
N PRO A 170 32.80 -30.19 40.79
CA PRO A 170 32.91 -28.78 40.42
C PRO A 170 34.26 -28.44 39.78
N ARG A 171 34.29 -27.34 39.00
CA ARG A 171 35.53 -26.73 38.46
C ARG A 171 36.33 -26.03 39.57
N ASP A 172 36.82 -26.80 40.53
CA ASP A 172 37.56 -26.30 41.68
C ASP A 172 38.79 -27.19 41.91
N LEU A 173 39.96 -26.55 42.00
CA LEU A 173 41.26 -27.20 42.12
C LEU A 173 41.37 -28.11 43.35
N GLN A 174 40.59 -27.86 44.41
CA GLN A 174 40.58 -28.72 45.59
C GLN A 174 40.19 -30.16 45.23
N PHE A 175 39.30 -30.34 44.25
CA PHE A 175 38.87 -31.68 43.82
C PHE A 175 39.95 -32.46 43.09
N LEU A 176 41.00 -31.79 42.57
CA LEU A 176 42.17 -32.48 42.03
C LEU A 176 42.89 -33.29 43.11
N MET A 177 42.79 -32.91 44.39
CA MET A 177 43.38 -33.66 45.50
C MET A 177 42.81 -35.07 45.65
N LEU A 178 41.62 -35.34 45.11
CA LEU A 178 41.03 -36.68 45.08
C LEU A 178 41.74 -37.61 44.08
N GLN A 179 42.58 -37.06 43.20
CA GLN A 179 43.28 -37.79 42.15
C GLN A 179 44.76 -37.91 42.53
N ALA A 180 45.06 -38.73 43.52
CA ALA A 180 46.44 -38.97 43.96
C ALA A 180 47.27 -39.64 42.84
N VAL A 181 48.50 -39.18 42.62
CA VAL A 181 49.44 -39.72 41.63
C VAL A 181 50.66 -40.35 42.31
N GLU A 182 51.31 -39.63 43.24
CA GLU A 182 52.47 -40.11 43.97
C GLU A 182 52.50 -39.47 45.37
N MET A 183 53.00 -40.20 46.36
CA MET A 183 53.25 -39.68 47.69
C MET A 183 54.64 -40.07 48.18
N PHE A 184 55.43 -39.09 48.61
CA PHE A 184 56.75 -39.31 49.18
C PHE A 184 56.73 -39.01 50.68
N ASP A 185 57.10 -40.00 51.49
CA ASP A 185 57.09 -39.92 52.95
C ASP A 185 58.44 -39.58 53.58
N GLY A 186 59.49 -39.54 52.76
CA GLY A 186 60.86 -39.30 53.18
C GLY A 186 61.80 -40.47 52.97
N GLU A 187 61.27 -41.68 52.93
CA GLU A 187 62.03 -42.91 52.72
C GLU A 187 61.73 -43.49 51.34
N LYS A 188 60.45 -43.53 50.96
CA LYS A 188 59.99 -44.15 49.72
C LYS A 188 58.96 -43.27 49.00
N SER A 189 58.97 -43.39 47.67
CA SER A 189 57.89 -42.90 46.82
C SER A 189 56.86 -44.00 46.66
N HIS A 190 55.62 -43.71 47.05
CA HIS A 190 54.46 -44.58 46.94
C HIS A 190 53.61 -44.11 45.76
N ARG A 191 53.45 -44.95 44.73
CA ARG A 191 52.60 -44.67 43.55
C ARG A 191 51.31 -45.48 43.54
N ASP A 192 51.32 -46.66 44.17
CA ASP A 192 50.09 -47.37 44.43
C ASP A 192 49.33 -46.66 45.55
N ILE A 193 48.11 -46.21 45.25
CA ILE A 193 47.21 -45.52 46.18
C ILE A 193 46.95 -46.39 47.42
N GLY A 194 46.87 -47.71 47.26
CA GLY A 194 46.66 -48.66 48.36
C GLY A 194 47.83 -48.75 49.34
N GLU A 195 49.04 -48.40 48.89
CA GLU A 195 50.26 -48.43 49.69
C GLU A 195 50.65 -47.04 50.26
N MET A 196 50.03 -45.96 49.76
CA MET A 196 50.29 -44.61 50.24
C MET A 196 49.92 -44.50 51.74
N PRO A 197 50.84 -44.06 52.62
CA PRO A 197 50.70 -44.18 54.09
C PRO A 197 49.54 -43.39 54.70
N VAL A 198 48.88 -42.51 53.93
CA VAL A 198 47.67 -41.77 54.35
C VAL A 198 46.42 -42.15 53.55
N LEU A 199 46.54 -42.92 52.47
CA LEU A 199 45.39 -43.33 51.64
C LEU A 199 45.13 -44.83 51.71
N GLY A 200 46.07 -45.62 52.26
CA GLY A 200 45.94 -47.06 52.39
C GLY A 200 44.62 -47.47 53.03
N GLY A 201 43.87 -48.31 52.30
CA GLY A 201 42.55 -48.80 52.71
C GLY A 201 41.35 -47.90 52.38
N ARG A 202 41.53 -46.77 51.68
CA ARG A 202 40.41 -45.91 51.24
C ARG A 202 40.20 -45.94 49.73
N ASP A 203 39.00 -46.33 49.31
CA ASP A 203 38.57 -46.18 47.91
C ASP A 203 38.32 -44.69 47.58
N LEU A 204 38.94 -44.21 46.50
CA LEU A 204 38.79 -42.85 45.99
C LEU A 204 37.70 -42.75 44.90
N GLN A 205 37.17 -43.87 44.42
CA GLN A 205 36.09 -43.91 43.46
C GLN A 205 34.75 -43.84 44.21
N SER A 206 34.05 -42.70 44.16
CA SER A 206 32.78 -42.50 44.90
C SER A 206 31.56 -42.87 44.03
N PRO A 207 30.76 -43.89 44.40
CA PRO A 207 29.47 -44.20 43.73
C PRO A 207 28.47 -43.02 43.80
N LEU A 208 28.58 -42.18 44.83
CA LEU A 208 27.79 -40.96 44.98
C LEU A 208 28.13 -39.91 43.93
N ALA A 209 29.39 -39.84 43.49
CA ALA A 209 29.79 -38.95 42.39
C ALA A 209 29.14 -39.39 41.06
N ALA A 210 29.14 -40.70 40.79
CA ALA A 210 28.49 -41.27 39.60
C ALA A 210 26.97 -41.00 39.57
N LEU A 211 26.29 -41.15 40.71
CA LEU A 211 24.85 -40.83 40.83
C LEU A 211 24.54 -39.35 40.56
N ARG A 212 25.42 -38.44 40.95
CA ARG A 212 25.22 -37.00 40.71
C ARG A 212 25.44 -36.59 39.25
N VAL A 213 26.38 -37.23 38.54
CA VAL A 213 26.54 -37.04 37.10
C VAL A 213 25.24 -37.42 36.38
N ALA A 214 24.67 -38.58 36.73
CA ALA A 214 23.42 -39.04 36.15
C ALA A 214 22.25 -38.08 36.46
N ALA A 215 22.12 -37.62 37.71
CA ALA A 215 21.08 -36.67 38.10
C ALA A 215 21.19 -35.32 37.38
N THR A 216 22.41 -34.80 37.22
CA THR A 216 22.65 -33.52 36.53
C THR A 216 22.31 -33.61 35.04
N ARG A 217 22.63 -34.74 34.40
CA ARG A 217 22.29 -35.01 33.01
C ARG A 217 20.77 -35.05 32.81
N ALA A 218 20.05 -35.80 33.64
CA ALA A 218 18.60 -35.91 33.56
C ALA A 218 17.90 -34.55 33.75
N ASN A 219 18.40 -33.70 34.66
CA ASN A 219 17.86 -32.36 34.87
C ASN A 219 18.04 -31.44 33.65
N ARG A 220 19.16 -31.54 32.94
CA ARG A 220 19.38 -30.76 31.70
C ARG A 220 18.44 -31.21 30.57
N GLU A 221 18.26 -32.52 30.42
CA GLU A 221 17.35 -33.07 29.42
C GLU A 221 15.90 -32.63 29.69
N LEU A 222 15.45 -32.68 30.95
CA LEU A 222 14.12 -32.22 31.35
C LEU A 222 13.92 -30.71 31.09
N ALA A 223 14.94 -29.88 31.34
CA ALA A 223 14.88 -28.45 31.03
C ALA A 223 14.71 -28.20 29.53
N SER A 224 15.46 -28.93 28.68
CA SER A 224 15.37 -28.80 27.23
C SER A 224 14.00 -29.22 26.66
N GLU A 225 13.34 -30.21 27.26
CA GLU A 225 12.00 -30.63 26.86
C GLU A 225 10.96 -29.58 27.24
N ARG A 226 11.11 -28.93 28.41
CA ARG A 226 10.22 -27.85 28.84
C ARG A 226 10.31 -26.63 27.93
N GLU A 227 11.52 -26.25 27.51
CA GLU A 227 11.72 -25.16 26.54
C GLU A 227 11.05 -25.47 25.19
N ARG A 228 11.23 -26.70 24.68
CA ARG A 228 10.55 -27.16 23.46
C ARG A 228 9.03 -27.19 23.60
N GLY A 229 8.51 -27.50 24.79
CA GLY A 229 7.08 -27.39 25.10
C GLY A 229 6.57 -25.95 24.99
N ALA A 230 7.26 -25.00 25.63
CA ALA A 230 6.90 -23.59 25.59
C ALA A 230 6.95 -23.00 24.16
N GLU A 231 7.91 -23.42 23.34
CA GLU A 231 8.00 -23.02 21.93
C GLU A 231 6.79 -23.52 21.12
N ARG A 232 6.38 -24.77 21.32
CA ARG A 232 5.18 -25.33 20.67
C ARG A 232 3.91 -24.60 21.09
N ASP A 233 3.77 -24.29 22.38
CA ASP A 233 2.60 -23.55 22.90
C ASP A 233 2.53 -22.14 22.30
N ALA A 234 3.66 -21.46 22.15
CA ALA A 234 3.73 -20.15 21.50
C ALA A 234 3.31 -20.22 20.02
N ILE A 235 3.72 -21.26 19.29
CA ILE A 235 3.31 -21.49 17.90
C ILE A 235 1.81 -21.75 17.81
N ILE A 236 1.25 -22.57 18.70
CA ILE A 236 -0.19 -22.87 18.75
C ILE A 236 -0.99 -21.58 18.96
N LEU A 237 -0.63 -20.77 19.96
CA LEU A 237 -1.28 -19.48 20.23
C LEU A 237 -1.23 -18.54 19.02
N ARG A 238 -0.09 -18.49 18.32
CA ARG A 238 0.06 -17.66 17.11
C ARG A 238 -0.89 -18.12 16.00
N LEU A 239 -0.93 -19.43 15.72
CA LEU A 239 -1.78 -20.00 14.68
C LEU A 239 -3.27 -19.85 15.01
N GLU A 240 -3.66 -19.95 16.28
CA GLU A 240 -5.04 -19.67 16.71
C GLU A 240 -5.42 -18.20 16.49
N GLY A 241 -4.52 -17.27 16.80
CA GLY A 241 -4.71 -15.85 16.49
C GLY A 241 -4.84 -15.56 15.00
N GLU A 242 -3.97 -16.16 14.17
CA GLU A 242 -4.03 -16.06 12.70
C GLU A 242 -5.36 -16.61 12.15
N ARG A 243 -5.83 -17.76 12.66
CA ARG A 243 -7.11 -18.36 12.29
C ARG A 243 -8.28 -17.44 12.64
N ASP A 244 -8.29 -16.85 13.82
CA ASP A 244 -9.39 -16.02 14.28
C ASP A 244 -9.43 -14.66 13.54
N ALA A 245 -8.27 -14.11 13.20
CA ALA A 245 -8.15 -12.97 12.29
C ALA A 245 -8.70 -13.29 10.89
N ALA A 246 -8.34 -14.45 10.33
CA ALA A 246 -8.83 -14.89 9.02
C ALA A 246 -10.35 -15.10 9.01
N LYS A 247 -10.92 -15.68 10.08
CA LYS A 247 -12.38 -15.81 10.25
C LYS A 247 -13.08 -14.47 10.27
N SER A 248 -12.50 -13.49 10.97
CA SER A 248 -13.05 -12.13 11.08
C SER A 248 -13.04 -11.42 9.72
N SER A 249 -11.91 -11.48 9.01
CA SER A 249 -11.80 -10.94 7.64
C SER A 249 -12.78 -11.61 6.66
N HIS A 250 -12.96 -12.93 6.74
CA HIS A 250 -13.93 -13.64 5.91
C HIS A 250 -15.38 -13.20 6.20
N ALA A 251 -15.72 -12.94 7.47
CA ALA A 251 -17.04 -12.43 7.84
C ALA A 251 -17.29 -11.02 7.27
N GLU A 252 -16.28 -10.15 7.29
CA GLU A 252 -16.35 -8.81 6.66
C GLU A 252 -16.56 -8.90 5.15
N VAL A 253 -15.79 -9.74 4.46
CA VAL A 253 -15.94 -9.97 3.01
C VAL A 253 -17.31 -10.53 2.67
N ALA A 254 -17.85 -11.45 3.48
CA ALA A 254 -19.18 -12.00 3.28
C ALA A 254 -20.29 -10.95 3.48
N ALA A 255 -20.14 -10.07 4.47
CA ALA A 255 -21.07 -8.96 4.69
C ALA A 255 -21.04 -7.96 3.52
N GLU A 256 -19.86 -7.63 3.02
CA GLU A 256 -19.67 -6.74 1.88
C GLU A 256 -20.22 -7.35 0.58
N ALA A 257 -19.97 -8.64 0.33
CA ALA A 257 -20.54 -9.36 -0.81
C ALA A 257 -22.08 -9.35 -0.79
N LYS A 258 -22.69 -9.52 0.39
CA LYS A 258 -24.15 -9.39 0.56
C LYS A 258 -24.63 -7.97 0.28
N ARG A 259 -23.90 -6.96 0.75
CA ARG A 259 -24.21 -5.54 0.49
C ARG A 259 -24.19 -5.23 -1.00
N LEU A 260 -23.12 -5.62 -1.70
CA LEU A 260 -22.96 -5.45 -3.15
C LEU A 260 -24.03 -6.24 -3.93
N GLY A 261 -24.34 -7.47 -3.51
CA GLY A 261 -25.41 -8.27 -4.10
C GLY A 261 -26.77 -7.55 -4.03
N ASN A 262 -27.11 -6.97 -2.87
CA ASN A 262 -28.32 -6.18 -2.72
C ASN A 262 -28.32 -4.92 -3.61
N GLN A 263 -27.18 -4.24 -3.73
CA GLN A 263 -27.05 -3.07 -4.62
C GLN A 263 -27.26 -3.45 -6.09
N ILE A 264 -26.74 -4.60 -6.55
CA ILE A 264 -26.96 -5.08 -7.92
C ILE A 264 -28.45 -5.34 -8.17
N VAL A 265 -29.17 -5.93 -7.21
CA VAL A 265 -30.61 -6.16 -7.33
C VAL A 265 -31.38 -4.83 -7.43
N GLN A 266 -31.02 -3.83 -6.62
CA GLN A 266 -31.63 -2.50 -6.68
C GLN A 266 -31.37 -1.79 -8.01
N LEU A 267 -30.14 -1.84 -8.52
CA LEU A 267 -29.78 -1.24 -9.81
C LEU A 267 -30.50 -1.92 -10.98
N ARG A 268 -30.67 -3.24 -10.94
CA ARG A 268 -31.46 -3.97 -11.95
C ARG A 268 -32.92 -3.53 -11.93
N ALA A 269 -33.54 -3.45 -10.76
CA ALA A 269 -34.92 -2.97 -10.64
C ALA A 269 -35.08 -1.53 -11.16
N ALA A 270 -34.15 -0.63 -10.82
CA ALA A 270 -34.17 0.74 -11.32
C ALA A 270 -34.00 0.82 -12.85
N LEU A 271 -33.13 -0.01 -13.43
CA LEU A 271 -32.96 -0.10 -14.88
C LEU A 271 -34.20 -0.65 -15.58
N ASP A 272 -34.85 -1.66 -15.01
CA ASP A 272 -36.09 -2.23 -15.53
C ASP A 272 -37.23 -1.18 -15.48
N ASP A 273 -37.32 -0.40 -14.41
CA ASP A 273 -38.28 0.71 -14.27
C ASP A 273 -38.02 1.82 -15.30
N GLU A 274 -36.75 2.22 -15.51
CA GLU A 274 -36.40 3.21 -16.54
C GLU A 274 -36.70 2.69 -17.96
N ASN A 275 -36.39 1.43 -18.24
CA ASN A 275 -36.73 0.82 -19.53
C ASN A 275 -38.24 0.79 -19.76
N ALA A 276 -39.03 0.46 -18.74
CA ALA A 276 -40.49 0.49 -18.83
C ALA A 276 -41.00 1.92 -19.12
N ARG A 277 -40.41 2.94 -18.49
CA ARG A 277 -40.74 4.36 -18.79
C ARG A 277 -40.39 4.74 -20.21
N PHE A 278 -39.20 4.38 -20.70
CA PHE A 278 -38.79 4.68 -22.08
C PHE A 278 -39.69 4.00 -23.11
N VAL A 279 -40.13 2.76 -22.87
CA VAL A 279 -41.09 2.09 -23.75
C VAL A 279 -42.42 2.84 -23.76
N ALA A 280 -42.95 3.21 -22.59
CA ALA A 280 -44.21 3.96 -22.49
C ALA A 280 -44.12 5.35 -23.16
N GLU A 281 -43.03 6.09 -22.96
CA GLU A 281 -42.78 7.37 -23.63
C GLU A 281 -42.71 7.22 -25.15
N ARG A 282 -42.01 6.19 -25.64
CA ARG A 282 -41.92 5.90 -27.07
C ARG A 282 -43.28 5.57 -27.66
N GLU A 283 -44.09 4.76 -26.99
CA GLU A 283 -45.45 4.45 -27.43
C GLU A 283 -46.34 5.70 -27.47
N ALA A 284 -46.26 6.55 -26.44
CA ALA A 284 -46.98 7.82 -26.41
C ALA A 284 -46.56 8.77 -27.54
N MET A 285 -45.25 8.90 -27.82
CA MET A 285 -44.76 9.69 -28.95
C MET A 285 -45.21 9.13 -30.29
N GLN A 286 -45.25 7.81 -30.44
CA GLN A 286 -45.68 7.15 -31.67
C GLN A 286 -47.20 7.32 -31.91
N GLN A 287 -48.00 7.32 -30.84
CA GLN A 287 -49.42 7.67 -30.90
C GLN A 287 -49.61 9.13 -31.31
N ALA A 288 -48.92 10.06 -30.64
CA ALA A 288 -48.99 11.49 -30.97
C ALA A 288 -48.57 11.78 -32.43
N LEU A 289 -47.53 11.10 -32.93
CA LEU A 289 -47.11 11.22 -34.33
C LEU A 289 -48.19 10.70 -35.29
N THR A 290 -48.87 9.61 -34.93
CA THR A 290 -49.95 9.03 -35.75
C THR A 290 -51.14 9.98 -35.81
N GLU A 291 -51.53 10.57 -34.68
CA GLU A 291 -52.60 11.58 -34.58
C GLU A 291 -52.26 12.84 -35.37
N ALA A 292 -51.05 13.39 -35.19
CA ALA A 292 -50.58 14.56 -35.93
C ALA A 292 -50.56 14.30 -37.45
N SER A 293 -50.14 13.10 -37.86
CA SER A 293 -50.15 12.70 -39.28
C SER A 293 -51.57 12.58 -39.84
N ALA A 294 -52.52 12.06 -39.05
CA ALA A 294 -53.93 12.01 -39.45
C ALA A 294 -54.53 13.42 -39.57
N GLN A 295 -54.20 14.32 -38.63
CA GLN A 295 -54.65 15.70 -38.66
C GLN A 295 -54.06 16.47 -39.85
N ALA A 296 -52.78 16.27 -40.17
CA ALA A 296 -52.16 16.86 -41.36
C ALA A 296 -52.87 16.44 -42.66
N ARG A 297 -53.19 15.15 -42.79
CA ARG A 297 -53.97 14.65 -43.95
C ARG A 297 -55.38 15.24 -44.02
N ALA A 298 -56.02 15.48 -42.89
CA ALA A 298 -57.32 16.13 -42.84
C ALA A 298 -57.22 17.58 -43.34
N TYR A 299 -56.22 18.34 -42.88
CA TYR A 299 -55.98 19.70 -43.37
C TYR A 299 -55.63 19.74 -44.86
N ASP A 300 -54.82 18.80 -45.36
CA ASP A 300 -54.52 18.70 -46.79
C ASP A 300 -55.80 18.46 -47.62
N ALA A 301 -56.72 17.63 -47.12
CA ALA A 301 -58.00 17.39 -47.76
C ALA A 301 -58.91 18.63 -47.74
N GLU A 302 -58.96 19.36 -46.62
CA GLU A 302 -59.69 20.62 -46.51
C GLU A 302 -59.14 21.70 -47.46
N ILE A 303 -57.81 21.83 -47.54
CA ILE A 303 -57.14 22.74 -48.48
C ILE A 303 -57.47 22.36 -49.93
N ALA A 304 -57.40 21.07 -50.27
CA ALA A 304 -57.73 20.59 -51.60
C ALA A 304 -59.21 20.89 -51.96
N ALA A 305 -60.13 20.68 -51.02
CA ALA A 305 -61.54 21.01 -51.20
C ALA A 305 -61.76 22.52 -51.39
N ALA A 306 -61.11 23.36 -50.57
CA ALA A 306 -61.18 24.81 -50.70
C ALA A 306 -60.62 25.32 -52.04
N ILE A 307 -59.51 24.74 -52.53
CA ILE A 307 -58.94 25.06 -53.84
C ILE A 307 -59.89 24.66 -54.97
N SER A 308 -60.52 23.49 -54.89
CA SER A 308 -61.52 23.03 -55.86
C SER A 308 -62.71 23.98 -55.93
N GLU A 309 -63.23 24.38 -54.77
CA GLU A 309 -64.35 25.31 -54.67
C GLU A 309 -64.00 26.71 -55.19
N LEU A 310 -62.84 27.26 -54.83
CA LEU A 310 -62.36 28.53 -55.38
C LEU A 310 -62.22 28.47 -56.91
N SER A 311 -61.78 27.33 -57.45
CA SER A 311 -61.65 27.12 -58.90
C SER A 311 -63.03 27.08 -59.57
N ARG A 312 -64.02 26.43 -58.94
CA ARG A 312 -65.41 26.38 -59.41
C ARG A 312 -66.04 27.78 -59.42
N VAL A 313 -65.98 28.50 -58.30
CA VAL A 313 -66.51 29.86 -58.18
C VAL A 313 -65.85 30.79 -59.20
N ARG A 314 -64.53 30.67 -59.40
CA ARG A 314 -63.82 31.44 -60.42
C ARG A 314 -64.28 31.12 -61.83
N ALA A 315 -64.60 29.85 -62.13
CA ALA A 315 -65.13 29.45 -63.43
C ALA A 315 -66.54 30.02 -63.66
N GLU A 316 -67.42 29.95 -62.65
CA GLU A 316 -68.78 30.52 -62.69
C GLU A 316 -68.74 32.03 -62.91
N TRP A 317 -67.94 32.75 -62.12
CA TRP A 317 -67.75 34.19 -62.28
C TRP A 317 -67.26 34.55 -63.69
N ASN A 318 -66.30 33.80 -64.23
CA ASN A 318 -65.81 34.03 -65.59
C ASN A 318 -66.89 33.73 -66.65
N ALA A 319 -67.75 32.75 -66.44
CA ALA A 319 -68.86 32.43 -67.34
C ALA A 319 -69.92 33.53 -67.32
N GLU A 320 -70.32 33.99 -66.12
CA GLU A 320 -71.21 35.14 -65.96
C GLU A 320 -70.64 36.38 -66.63
N ARG A 321 -69.38 36.71 -66.36
CA ARG A 321 -68.71 37.85 -66.99
C ARG A 321 -68.77 37.78 -68.52
N ARG A 322 -68.51 36.60 -69.11
CA ARG A 322 -68.61 36.41 -70.57
C ARG A 322 -70.03 36.59 -71.09
N ALA A 323 -71.04 36.13 -70.34
CA ALA A 323 -72.44 36.34 -70.68
C ALA A 323 -72.77 37.84 -70.67
N TRP A 324 -72.41 38.57 -69.62
CA TRP A 324 -72.56 40.02 -69.54
C TRP A 324 -71.83 40.76 -70.69
N GLU A 325 -70.61 40.34 -71.03
CA GLU A 325 -69.85 40.90 -72.15
C GLU A 325 -70.56 40.64 -73.50
N SER A 326 -71.19 39.47 -73.68
CA SER A 326 -71.99 39.12 -74.86
C SER A 326 -73.27 39.96 -74.94
N ASP A 327 -74.05 40.03 -73.86
CA ASP A 327 -75.28 40.81 -73.78
C ASP A 327 -75.01 42.30 -74.05
N LEU A 328 -73.90 42.84 -73.52
CA LEU A 328 -73.48 44.21 -73.79
C LEU A 328 -73.10 44.40 -75.27
N ALA A 329 -72.45 43.42 -75.90
CA ALA A 329 -72.13 43.47 -77.32
C ALA A 329 -73.39 43.42 -78.19
N GLU A 330 -74.37 42.57 -77.85
CA GLU A 330 -75.68 42.50 -78.51
C GLU A 330 -76.47 43.81 -78.36
N LEU A 331 -76.48 44.38 -77.16
CA LEU A 331 -77.14 45.66 -76.90
C LEU A 331 -76.48 46.80 -77.69
N ARG A 332 -75.14 46.83 -77.76
CA ARG A 332 -74.40 47.79 -78.60
C ARG A 332 -74.72 47.60 -80.09
N ALA A 333 -74.77 46.37 -80.58
CA ALA A 333 -75.13 46.08 -81.96
C ALA A 333 -76.58 46.52 -82.28
N SER A 334 -77.52 46.22 -81.39
CA SER A 334 -78.93 46.59 -81.51
C SER A 334 -79.12 48.11 -81.48
N ALA A 335 -78.45 48.80 -80.54
CA ALA A 335 -78.44 50.25 -80.48
C ALA A 335 -77.83 50.87 -81.74
N GLY A 336 -76.72 50.32 -82.25
CA GLY A 336 -76.09 50.75 -83.50
C GLY A 336 -77.03 50.60 -84.70
N LEU A 337 -77.76 49.49 -84.79
CA LEU A 337 -78.75 49.24 -85.83
C LEU A 337 -79.94 50.21 -85.73
N TRP A 338 -80.45 50.46 -84.54
CA TRP A 338 -81.55 51.41 -84.31
C TRP A 338 -81.14 52.86 -84.63
N ILE A 339 -79.93 53.27 -84.23
CA ILE A 339 -79.36 54.57 -84.59
C ILE A 339 -79.21 54.68 -86.11
N GLY A 340 -78.72 53.63 -86.77
CA GLY A 340 -78.61 53.54 -88.23
C GLY A 340 -79.96 53.70 -88.93
N GLN A 341 -80.95 52.88 -88.55
CA GLN A 341 -82.32 52.93 -89.08
C GLN A 341 -82.97 54.30 -88.86
N SER A 342 -82.83 54.88 -87.66
CA SER A 342 -83.37 56.21 -87.35
C SER A 342 -82.70 57.30 -88.17
N SER A 343 -81.38 57.20 -88.38
CA SER A 343 -80.62 58.14 -89.20
C SER A 343 -81.01 58.06 -90.67
N ASP A 344 -81.21 56.85 -91.20
CA ASP A 344 -81.66 56.63 -92.57
C ASP A 344 -83.11 57.10 -92.76
N ALA A 345 -84.00 56.82 -91.81
CA ALA A 345 -85.38 57.32 -91.83
C ALA A 345 -85.43 58.86 -91.79
N LEU A 346 -84.61 59.50 -90.95
CA LEU A 346 -84.46 60.95 -90.93
C LEU A 346 -83.93 61.48 -92.27
N ARG A 347 -82.93 60.81 -92.86
CA ARG A 347 -82.37 61.20 -94.18
C ARG A 347 -83.43 61.11 -95.28
N THR A 348 -84.23 60.04 -95.30
CA THR A 348 -85.34 59.86 -96.23
C THR A 348 -86.37 60.97 -96.04
N ALA A 349 -86.84 61.20 -94.80
CA ALA A 349 -87.80 62.25 -94.50
C ALA A 349 -87.30 63.65 -94.88
N MET A 350 -86.00 63.94 -94.67
CA MET A 350 -85.37 65.18 -95.12
C MET A 350 -85.37 65.28 -96.65
N SER A 351 -85.03 64.21 -97.35
CA SER A 351 -85.02 64.18 -98.83
C SER A 351 -86.43 64.36 -99.42
N GLU A 352 -87.45 63.75 -98.80
CA GLU A 352 -88.85 63.91 -99.19
C GLU A 352 -89.33 65.33 -98.91
N ARG A 353 -88.95 65.91 -97.76
CA ARG A 353 -89.21 67.31 -97.45
C ARG A 353 -88.60 68.23 -98.48
N ASP A 354 -87.33 68.03 -98.83
CA ASP A 354 -86.63 68.87 -99.81
C ASP A 354 -87.22 68.71 -101.22
N ALA A 355 -87.64 67.50 -101.59
CA ALA A 355 -88.39 67.26 -102.83
C ALA A 355 -89.78 67.95 -102.82
N ALA A 356 -90.49 67.93 -101.69
CA ALA A 356 -91.76 68.63 -101.54
C ALA A 356 -91.58 70.16 -101.55
N ILE A 357 -90.51 70.68 -100.96
CA ILE A 357 -90.12 72.10 -101.05
C ILE A 357 -89.84 72.46 -102.51
N GLY A 358 -89.00 71.69 -103.22
CA GLY A 358 -88.70 71.93 -104.64
C GLY A 358 -89.96 71.83 -105.53
N GLY A 359 -90.85 70.88 -105.24
CA GLY A 359 -92.16 70.77 -105.91
C GLY A 359 -93.06 71.99 -105.65
N ARG A 360 -93.08 72.50 -104.41
CA ARG A 360 -93.82 73.71 -104.04
C ARG A 360 -93.23 74.97 -104.68
N GLU A 361 -91.91 75.09 -104.72
CA GLU A 361 -91.21 76.18 -105.40
C GLU A 361 -91.50 76.17 -106.90
N LYS A 362 -91.48 74.99 -107.53
CA LYS A 362 -91.87 74.83 -108.93
C LYS A 362 -93.33 75.21 -109.17
N ALA A 363 -94.25 74.77 -108.31
CA ALA A 363 -95.65 75.16 -108.39
C ALA A 363 -95.86 76.67 -108.21
N ILE A 364 -95.08 77.32 -107.34
CA ILE A 364 -95.05 78.78 -107.20
C ILE A 364 -94.53 79.44 -108.49
N ALA A 365 -93.42 78.94 -109.04
CA ALA A 365 -92.85 79.47 -110.28
C ALA A 365 -93.80 79.30 -111.48
N ASP A 366 -94.50 78.17 -111.58
CA ASP A 366 -95.50 77.91 -112.62
C ASP A 366 -96.74 78.79 -112.44
N ARG A 367 -97.20 78.99 -111.20
CA ARG A 367 -98.26 79.96 -110.89
C ARG A 367 -97.85 81.38 -111.28
N ASP A 368 -96.63 81.79 -110.96
CA ASP A 368 -96.14 83.13 -111.25
C ASP A 368 -95.93 83.32 -112.77
N ARG A 369 -95.52 82.26 -113.50
CA ARG A 369 -95.47 82.24 -114.97
C ARG A 369 -96.87 82.35 -115.57
N ALA A 370 -97.84 81.55 -115.10
CA ALA A 370 -99.24 81.64 -115.54
C ALA A 370 -99.83 83.03 -115.25
N ARG A 371 -99.47 83.65 -114.12
CA ARG A 371 -99.87 85.01 -113.76
C ARG A 371 -99.25 86.05 -114.69
N ALA A 372 -97.98 85.91 -115.04
CA ALA A 372 -97.31 86.76 -116.02
C ALA A 372 -97.94 86.62 -117.42
N GLU A 373 -98.32 85.40 -117.82
CA GLU A 373 -98.98 85.11 -119.09
C GLU A 373 -100.40 85.69 -119.15
N LEU A 374 -101.14 85.64 -118.03
CA LEU A 374 -102.44 86.30 -117.86
C LEU A 374 -102.31 87.83 -117.93
N SER A 375 -101.31 88.41 -117.27
CA SER A 375 -101.02 89.84 -117.38
C SER A 375 -100.67 90.25 -118.81
N ALA A 376 -99.86 89.47 -119.53
CA ALA A 376 -99.54 89.72 -120.93
C ALA A 376 -100.78 89.63 -121.84
N ARG A 377 -101.69 88.68 -121.57
CA ARG A 377 -102.99 88.58 -122.28
C ARG A 377 -103.92 89.76 -121.97
N LEU A 378 -103.92 90.27 -120.74
CA LEU A 378 -104.67 91.47 -120.35
C LEU A 378 -104.10 92.72 -121.02
N GLU A 379 -102.78 92.89 -121.10
CA GLU A 379 -102.15 93.98 -121.84
C GLU A 379 -102.40 93.91 -123.35
N ALA A 380 -102.45 92.70 -123.93
CA ALA A 380 -102.85 92.49 -125.32
C ALA A 380 -104.32 92.83 -125.57
N TRP A 381 -105.20 92.57 -124.59
CA TRP A 381 -106.60 92.98 -124.65
C TRP A 381 -106.76 94.50 -124.51
N ASP A 382 -106.00 95.14 -123.63
CA ASP A 382 -105.99 96.61 -123.48
C ASP A 382 -105.50 97.33 -124.74
N ASN A 383 -104.64 96.67 -125.53
CA ASN A 383 -104.17 97.16 -126.82
C ASN A 383 -104.98 96.67 -128.03
N SER A 384 -106.09 95.96 -127.81
CA SER A 384 -106.92 95.41 -128.89
C SER A 384 -107.67 96.50 -129.67
N PRO A 385 -107.76 96.39 -131.01
CA PRO A 385 -108.54 97.30 -131.86
C PRO A 385 -109.99 97.44 -131.43
N TRP A 386 -110.57 96.41 -130.81
CA TRP A 386 -111.95 96.39 -130.32
C TRP A 386 -112.23 97.38 -129.17
N ARG A 387 -111.24 97.62 -128.28
CA ARG A 387 -111.38 98.59 -127.17
C ARG A 387 -111.22 100.03 -127.68
N ARG A 388 -110.33 100.25 -128.66
CA ARG A 388 -110.17 101.55 -129.35
C ARG A 388 -111.40 101.92 -130.20
N LEU A 389 -112.06 100.94 -130.83
CA LEU A 389 -113.32 101.13 -131.57
C LEU A 389 -114.46 101.56 -130.62
N ARG A 390 -114.55 100.95 -129.43
CA ARG A 390 -115.61 101.23 -128.44
C ARG A 390 -115.47 102.63 -127.81
N ALA A 391 -114.24 103.13 -127.65
CA ALA A 391 -113.97 104.47 -127.11
C ALA A 391 -114.29 105.63 -128.09
N VAL A 392 -114.27 105.38 -129.41
CA VAL A 392 -114.64 106.40 -130.42
C VAL A 392 -116.15 106.39 -130.69
N VAL A 393 -116.81 105.21 -130.73
CA VAL A 393 -118.27 105.12 -130.82
C VAL A 393 -118.96 105.84 -129.65
N TRP A 394 -118.38 105.80 -128.44
CA TRP A 394 -118.87 106.55 -127.29
C TRP A 394 -118.64 108.09 -127.36
N ARG A 395 -117.65 108.58 -128.12
CA ARG A 395 -117.45 110.03 -128.36
C ARG A 395 -118.35 110.59 -129.47
N ALA A 396 -118.86 109.77 -130.40
CA ALA A 396 -119.77 110.20 -131.46
C ALA A 396 -121.25 110.28 -131.02
N LEU A 397 -121.63 109.62 -129.92
CA LEU A 397 -123.01 109.56 -129.40
C LEU A 397 -123.31 110.54 -128.26
N SER A 398 -122.39 111.45 -127.92
CA SER A 398 -122.53 112.41 -126.81
C SER A 398 -122.30 113.86 -127.23
N LYS A 399 -122.98 114.33 -128.29
CA LYS A 399 -123.58 115.70 -128.44
C LYS A 399 -123.97 116.03 -129.89
N ARG A 400 -125.23 115.78 -130.20
CA ARG A 400 -126.15 116.67 -130.92
C ARG A 400 -127.56 116.32 -130.39
N PRO A 401 -128.48 117.26 -130.18
CA PRO A 401 -129.83 117.00 -130.66
C PRO A 401 -129.81 116.92 -132.19
#